data_AF-A0A7X8WQN1-F1
#
_entry.id   AF-A0A7X8WQN1-F1
#
_cell.length_a   1.000
_cell.length_b   1.000
_cell.length_c   1.000
_cell.angle_alpha   90.00
_cell.angle_beta   90.00
_cell.angle_gamma   90.00
#
_symmetry.space_group_name_H-M   'P 1'
#
loop_
_entity.id
_entity.type
_entity.pdbx_description
1 polymer ?
#
loop_
_entity_poly.entity_id
_entity_poly.type
_entity_poly.pdbx_seq_one_letter_code
_entity_poly.pdbx_strand_id
1 'polypeptide(L)'
;MKRHKNTSLNFAVITAAMLLAVTACGQQSEQDANAESQGQPDNDNHAVDPGDRESQEASSPQPRLGITYDGGVAIVDGSTLETLSDFEAEGFLRINPSGDGRHMFLTEGESFRLLDAGTWAEPH
;
A
#
# COMPACT_ATOMS: atom_id res chain seq x y z
N MET A 1 -6.12 -39.16 -52.28
CA MET A 1 -6.76 -39.08 -50.96
C MET A 1 -5.92 -39.91 -49.98
N LYS A 2 -5.16 -39.26 -49.10
CA LYS A 2 -4.23 -39.88 -48.14
C LYS A 2 -5.01 -40.49 -46.96
N ARG A 3 -4.69 -41.73 -46.60
CA ARG A 3 -5.16 -42.43 -45.40
C ARG A 3 -4.14 -42.26 -44.27
N HIS A 4 -4.56 -41.91 -43.06
CA HIS A 4 -3.92 -42.23 -41.77
C HIS A 4 -4.99 -42.01 -40.67
N LYS A 5 -5.69 -43.07 -40.21
CA LYS A 5 -5.41 -43.99 -39.09
C LYS A 5 -5.40 -43.31 -37.70
N ASN A 6 -6.48 -43.56 -36.95
CA ASN A 6 -6.70 -43.27 -35.55
C ASN A 6 -5.67 -43.96 -34.64
N THR A 7 -5.24 -43.29 -33.56
CA THR A 7 -4.84 -43.99 -32.33
C THR A 7 -5.10 -43.12 -31.11
N SER A 8 -5.88 -43.68 -30.19
CA SER A 8 -6.24 -43.20 -28.86
C SER A 8 -5.06 -43.32 -27.89
N LEU A 9 -4.92 -42.37 -26.96
CA LEU A 9 -4.07 -42.55 -25.78
C LEU A 9 -4.73 -41.92 -24.55
N ASN A 10 -5.27 -42.78 -23.70
CA ASN A 10 -5.64 -42.48 -22.32
C ASN A 10 -4.35 -42.35 -21.50
N PHE A 11 -4.21 -41.28 -20.73
CA PHE A 11 -3.34 -41.27 -19.56
C PHE A 11 -4.11 -40.69 -18.38
N ALA A 12 -4.63 -41.60 -17.56
CA ALA A 12 -5.04 -41.31 -16.20
C ALA A 12 -3.79 -41.38 -15.31
N VAL A 13 -3.46 -40.28 -14.63
CA VAL A 13 -2.61 -40.30 -13.44
C VAL A 13 -3.26 -39.39 -12.40
N ILE A 14 -4.00 -40.01 -11.49
CA ILE A 14 -4.40 -39.43 -10.21
C ILE A 14 -3.32 -39.86 -9.22
N THR A 15 -2.52 -38.91 -8.74
CA THR A 15 -1.74 -39.07 -7.51
C THR A 15 -1.80 -37.77 -6.73
N ALA A 16 -2.53 -37.86 -5.63
CA ALA A 16 -2.59 -36.88 -4.56
C ALA A 16 -1.26 -36.81 -3.81
N ALA A 17 -0.94 -35.62 -3.26
CA ALA A 17 -0.59 -35.45 -1.84
C ALA A 17 -0.19 -33.99 -1.59
N MET A 18 -1.02 -33.29 -0.82
CA MET A 18 -0.63 -32.12 -0.05
C MET A 18 0.50 -32.47 0.90
N LEU A 19 1.55 -31.65 0.91
CA LEU A 19 2.48 -31.48 2.04
C LEU A 19 2.83 -29.98 2.11
N LEU A 20 1.93 -29.19 2.71
CA LEU A 20 2.27 -27.86 3.22
C LEU A 20 2.96 -28.07 4.57
N ALA A 21 4.29 -28.10 4.56
CA ALA A 21 5.09 -27.92 5.76
C ALA A 21 5.48 -26.44 5.85
N VAL A 22 4.58 -25.61 6.42
CA VAL A 22 4.94 -24.26 6.86
C VAL A 22 5.65 -24.41 8.21
N THR A 23 6.96 -24.62 8.18
CA THR A 23 7.81 -24.41 9.35
C THR A 23 8.42 -23.02 9.20
N ALA A 24 7.66 -22.03 9.69
CA ALA A 24 8.14 -20.67 9.88
C ALA A 24 8.35 -20.46 11.38
N CYS A 25 9.53 -20.83 11.86
CA CYS A 25 10.15 -20.25 13.04
C CYS A 25 11.54 -19.83 12.61
N GLY A 26 11.72 -18.53 12.34
CA GLY A 26 13.05 -17.94 12.34
C GLY A 26 13.62 -18.04 13.75
N GLN A 27 14.90 -18.41 13.84
CA GLN A 27 15.93 -17.58 14.46
C GLN A 27 17.30 -18.27 14.31
N GLN A 28 18.33 -17.43 14.21
CA GLN A 28 19.77 -17.71 14.31
C GLN A 28 20.46 -18.29 13.07
N SER A 29 20.74 -17.39 12.14
CA SER A 29 22.01 -17.39 11.41
C SER A 29 23.12 -16.92 12.37
N GLU A 30 23.92 -17.86 12.86
CA GLU A 30 25.30 -17.57 13.30
C GLU A 30 26.12 -17.36 12.03
N GLN A 31 26.39 -16.09 11.68
CA GLN A 31 27.22 -15.71 10.55
C GLN A 31 28.53 -15.15 11.10
N ASP A 32 29.54 -16.01 11.20
CA ASP A 32 30.93 -15.60 11.33
C ASP A 32 31.45 -15.05 9.99
N ALA A 33 32.33 -14.04 10.13
CA ALA A 33 33.24 -13.46 9.13
C ALA A 33 32.69 -12.40 8.15
N ASN A 34 32.89 -11.14 8.55
CA ASN A 34 33.65 -10.10 7.84
C ASN A 34 33.41 -9.97 6.33
N ALA A 35 32.56 -9.01 5.95
CA ALA A 35 32.54 -8.42 4.62
C ALA A 35 32.27 -6.91 4.73
N GLU A 36 33.05 -6.14 3.99
CA GLU A 36 33.19 -4.69 4.05
C GLU A 36 31.87 -3.94 3.89
N SER A 37 31.61 -3.00 4.81
CA SER A 37 30.44 -2.12 4.77
C SER A 37 30.66 -1.03 3.72
N GLN A 38 30.15 -1.27 2.52
CA GLN A 38 29.76 -0.18 1.62
C GLN A 38 28.37 0.29 2.05
N GLY A 39 28.25 1.58 2.38
CA GLY A 39 27.06 2.19 2.98
C GLY A 39 25.78 1.89 2.20
N GLN A 40 25.02 0.94 2.72
CA GLN A 40 23.62 0.74 2.42
C GLN A 40 22.86 1.89 3.12
N PRO A 41 21.92 2.59 2.47
CA PRO A 41 21.05 3.50 3.21
C PRO A 41 20.29 2.68 4.25
N ASP A 42 20.51 2.98 5.52
CA ASP A 42 19.77 2.45 6.65
C ASP A 42 18.31 2.86 6.47
N ASN A 43 17.54 2.00 5.81
CA ASN A 43 16.09 2.09 5.81
C ASN A 43 15.65 1.47 7.14
N ASP A 44 15.90 2.23 8.21
CA ASP A 44 15.43 1.94 9.55
C ASP A 44 13.90 2.00 9.50
N ASN A 45 13.28 0.87 9.18
CA ASN A 45 11.87 0.60 9.44
C ASN A 45 11.66 0.52 10.96
N HIS A 46 11.90 1.62 11.67
CA HIS A 46 11.42 1.81 13.03
C HIS A 46 9.89 1.89 12.91
N ALA A 47 9.22 0.83 13.34
CA ALA A 47 7.79 0.83 13.47
C ALA A 47 7.38 1.97 14.41
N VAL A 48 6.70 2.98 13.86
CA VAL A 48 6.16 4.11 14.63
C VAL A 48 5.04 3.58 15.52
N ASP A 49 5.21 3.65 16.84
CA ASP A 49 4.14 3.35 17.80
C ASP A 49 2.96 4.29 17.51
N PRO A 50 1.73 3.76 17.32
CA PRO A 50 0.54 4.60 17.23
C PRO A 50 0.40 5.66 18.32
N GLY A 51 0.90 5.41 19.53
CA GLY A 51 0.88 6.35 20.64
C GLY A 51 1.82 7.55 20.50
N ASP A 52 2.84 7.47 19.64
CA ASP A 52 3.83 8.53 19.45
C ASP A 52 3.44 9.53 18.36
N ARG A 53 2.29 9.33 17.69
CA ARG A 53 1.79 10.23 16.64
C ARG A 53 1.19 11.47 17.28
N GLU A 54 1.62 12.65 16.84
CA GLU A 54 0.98 13.90 17.25
C GLU A 54 -0.49 13.91 16.82
N SER A 55 -1.40 14.00 17.79
CA SER A 55 -2.82 14.20 17.55
C SER A 55 -3.21 15.64 17.88
N GLN A 56 -4.00 16.28 17.01
CA GLN A 56 -4.61 17.57 17.33
C GLN A 56 -6.10 17.40 17.62
N GLU A 57 -6.57 18.10 18.65
CA GLU A 57 -7.98 18.18 18.99
C GLU A 57 -8.63 19.33 18.21
N ALA A 58 -9.80 19.06 17.63
CA ALA A 58 -10.60 20.05 16.92
C ALA A 58 -12.00 20.10 17.53
N SER A 59 -12.59 21.30 17.63
CA SER A 59 -13.94 21.47 18.20
C SER A 59 -15.05 20.85 17.36
N SER A 60 -14.78 20.51 16.10
CA SER A 60 -15.71 19.83 15.19
C SER A 60 -14.95 19.19 14.02
N PRO A 61 -15.56 18.26 13.28
CA PRO A 61 -15.05 17.81 11.98
C PRO A 61 -14.73 19.00 11.08
N GLN A 62 -13.52 19.04 10.52
CA GLN A 62 -13.09 20.08 9.59
C GLN A 62 -13.20 19.56 8.15
N PRO A 63 -13.82 20.30 7.21
CA PRO A 63 -13.88 19.87 5.82
C PRO A 63 -12.49 19.92 5.18
N ARG A 64 -12.21 18.97 4.29
CA ARG A 64 -10.91 18.80 3.63
C ARG A 64 -11.13 18.45 2.17
N LEU A 65 -10.27 18.98 1.29
CA LEU A 65 -10.32 18.71 -0.14
C LEU A 65 -8.96 18.13 -0.58
N GLY A 66 -9.00 17.08 -1.39
CA GLY A 66 -7.83 16.62 -2.12
C GLY A 66 -7.79 17.30 -3.50
N ILE A 67 -6.62 17.82 -3.89
CA ILE A 67 -6.40 18.49 -5.17
C ILE A 67 -5.15 17.90 -5.82
N THR A 68 -5.29 17.33 -7.01
CA THR A 68 -4.14 16.91 -7.84
C THR A 68 -3.64 18.08 -8.66
N TYR A 69 -2.32 18.17 -8.81
CA TYR A 69 -1.64 19.17 -9.62
C TYR A 69 -0.42 18.54 -10.32
N ASP A 70 0.28 19.29 -11.16
CA ASP A 70 1.46 18.78 -11.85
C ASP A 70 2.59 18.47 -10.85
N GLY A 71 2.89 17.18 -10.66
CA GLY A 71 3.89 16.70 -9.71
C GLY A 71 3.35 16.25 -8.35
N GLY A 72 2.04 16.34 -8.08
CA GLY A 72 1.54 15.87 -6.78
C GLY A 72 0.06 15.97 -6.48
N VAL A 73 -0.24 15.74 -5.21
CA VAL A 73 -1.56 15.90 -4.60
C VAL A 73 -1.43 16.65 -3.27
N ALA A 74 -2.25 17.67 -3.09
CA ALA A 74 -2.35 18.42 -1.84
C ALA A 74 -3.66 18.09 -1.12
N ILE A 75 -3.60 18.05 0.21
CA ILE A 75 -4.77 18.11 1.09
C ILE A 75 -4.89 19.54 1.58
N VAL A 76 -6.02 20.17 1.30
CA VAL A 76 -6.30 21.56 1.68
C VAL A 76 -7.47 21.63 2.64
N ASP A 77 -7.45 22.66 3.50
CA ASP A 77 -8.59 23.02 4.33
C ASP A 77 -9.77 23.45 3.45
N GLY A 78 -10.95 22.86 3.66
CA GLY A 78 -12.12 23.13 2.82
C GLY A 78 -12.75 24.51 3.05
N SER A 79 -12.37 25.22 4.11
CA SER A 79 -12.87 26.55 4.45
C SER A 79 -11.87 27.66 4.12
N THR A 80 -10.60 27.47 4.46
CA THR A 80 -9.54 28.48 4.27
C THR A 80 -8.75 28.30 2.98
N LEU A 81 -8.79 27.09 2.39
CA LEU A 81 -7.96 26.67 1.25
C LEU A 81 -6.46 26.67 1.52
N GLU A 82 -6.06 26.67 2.80
CA GLU A 82 -4.66 26.50 3.18
C GLU A 82 -4.23 25.04 2.97
N THR A 83 -3.00 24.84 2.48
CA THR A 83 -2.41 23.50 2.32
C THR A 83 -2.02 22.93 3.67
N LEU A 84 -2.48 21.71 3.96
CA LEU A 84 -2.23 21.00 5.21
C LEU A 84 -1.22 19.89 5.03
N SER A 85 -1.22 19.27 3.86
CA SER A 85 -0.29 18.23 3.48
C SER A 85 -0.09 18.24 1.98
N ASP A 86 1.10 17.86 1.55
CA ASP A 86 1.48 17.78 0.16
C ASP A 86 2.26 16.48 -0.05
N PHE A 87 1.91 15.75 -1.10
CA PHE A 87 2.52 14.48 -1.44
C PHE A 87 2.92 14.49 -2.91
N GLU A 88 4.18 14.15 -3.17
CA GLU A 88 4.67 13.90 -4.52
C GLU A 88 3.95 12.69 -5.13
N ALA A 89 3.53 12.86 -6.38
CA ALA A 89 2.89 11.84 -7.19
C ALA A 89 3.02 12.20 -8.68
N GLU A 90 3.22 11.19 -9.52
CA GLU A 90 3.50 11.40 -10.94
C GLU A 90 2.52 10.67 -11.87
N GLY A 91 2.51 11.08 -13.13
CA GLY A 91 1.72 10.46 -14.18
C GLY A 91 0.24 10.87 -14.15
N PHE A 92 -0.65 9.94 -14.49
CA PHE A 92 -2.07 10.21 -14.51
C PHE A 92 -2.66 10.13 -13.09
N LEU A 93 -2.94 11.31 -12.51
CA LEU A 93 -3.53 11.43 -11.19
C LEU A 93 -5.04 11.62 -11.24
N ARG A 94 -5.77 10.84 -10.45
CA ARG A 94 -7.21 11.00 -10.25
C ARG A 94 -7.59 10.71 -8.82
N ILE A 95 -8.34 11.62 -8.22
CA ILE A 95 -8.96 11.40 -6.91
C ILE A 95 -10.30 10.69 -7.10
N ASN A 96 -10.51 9.65 -6.29
CA ASN A 96 -11.74 8.88 -6.24
C ASN A 96 -12.25 8.85 -4.80
N PRO A 97 -13.44 9.40 -4.50
CA PRO A 97 -14.00 9.34 -3.14
C PRO A 97 -14.30 7.89 -2.75
N SER A 98 -14.01 7.51 -1.51
CA SER A 98 -14.33 6.18 -0.96
C SER A 98 -15.82 6.01 -0.60
N GLY A 99 -16.55 7.12 -0.47
CA GLY A 99 -17.95 7.16 -0.06
C GLY A 99 -18.19 7.32 1.45
N ASP A 100 -17.14 7.35 2.27
CA ASP A 100 -17.24 7.50 3.73
C ASP A 100 -17.02 8.94 4.24
N GLY A 101 -16.71 9.88 3.35
CA GLY A 101 -16.47 11.29 3.69
C GLY A 101 -15.12 11.56 4.39
N ARG A 102 -14.26 10.55 4.51
CA ARG A 102 -12.94 10.64 5.17
C ARG A 102 -11.79 10.24 4.26
N HIS A 103 -11.98 9.22 3.45
CA HIS A 103 -10.92 8.66 2.64
C HIS A 103 -11.11 8.96 1.16
N MET A 104 -9.98 8.95 0.46
CA MET A 104 -9.96 9.03 -1.00
C MET A 104 -8.85 8.14 -1.55
N PHE A 105 -9.13 7.54 -2.71
CA PHE A 105 -8.13 6.81 -3.46
C PHE A 105 -7.51 7.73 -4.51
N LEU A 106 -6.20 7.88 -4.45
CA LEU A 106 -5.41 8.46 -5.52
C LEU A 106 -5.05 7.36 -6.51
N THR A 107 -5.55 7.44 -7.73
CA THR A 107 -4.96 6.68 -8.85
C THR A 107 -3.62 7.32 -9.20
N GLU A 108 -2.57 6.51 -9.24
CA GLU A 108 -1.20 6.92 -9.58
C GLU A 108 -0.62 5.91 -10.57
N GLY A 109 -0.75 6.21 -11.86
CA GLY A 109 -0.35 5.30 -12.94
C GLY A 109 -1.10 3.97 -12.88
N GLU A 110 -0.37 2.89 -12.59
CA GLU A 110 -0.89 1.52 -12.46
C GLU A 110 -1.24 1.13 -11.02
N SER A 111 -1.16 2.07 -10.07
CA SER A 111 -1.36 1.83 -8.64
C SER A 111 -2.44 2.74 -8.04
N PHE A 112 -2.80 2.44 -6.78
CA PHE A 112 -3.65 3.31 -5.98
C PHE A 112 -3.04 3.51 -4.59
N ARG A 113 -3.11 4.75 -4.10
CA ARG A 113 -2.76 5.11 -2.72
C ARG A 113 -4.02 5.51 -1.96
N LEU A 114 -4.18 5.02 -0.73
CA LEU A 114 -5.24 5.47 0.17
C LEU A 114 -4.77 6.73 0.90
N LEU A 115 -5.58 7.79 0.84
CA LEU A 115 -5.36 9.03 1.57
C LEU A 115 -6.47 9.18 2.63
N ASP A 116 -6.06 9.45 3.88
CA ASP A 116 -6.96 9.83 4.97
C ASP A 116 -6.98 11.35 5.08
N ALA A 117 -8.15 11.96 4.91
CA ALA A 117 -8.32 13.40 5.01
C ALA A 117 -8.34 13.90 6.46
N GLY A 118 -8.43 13.01 7.46
CA GLY A 118 -8.45 13.40 8.87
C GLY A 118 -9.72 14.16 9.28
N THR A 119 -10.86 13.88 8.63
CA THR A 119 -12.13 14.58 8.87
C THR A 119 -12.98 13.97 10.00
N TRP A 120 -12.48 12.94 10.69
CA TRP A 120 -13.23 12.24 11.75
C TRP A 120 -12.97 12.85 13.13
N ALA A 121 -13.91 12.66 14.05
CA ALA A 121 -13.81 13.11 15.43
C ALA A 121 -14.36 12.04 16.38
N GLU A 122 -13.79 11.96 17.59
CA GLU A 122 -14.33 11.17 18.69
C GLU A 122 -15.02 12.09 19.70
N PRO A 123 -16.18 11.69 20.25
CA PRO A 123 -16.77 12.40 21.39
C PRO A 123 -15.84 12.33 22.61
N HIS A 124 -15.61 13.49 23.20
CA HIS A 124 -14.89 13.71 24.46
C HIS A 124 -15.85 14.14 25.57
#